data_AF-A0A3Q7XW18-F1
#
_entry.id   AF-A0A3Q7XW18-F1
#
_cell.length_a   1.000
_cell.length_b   1.000
_cell.length_c   1.000
_cell.angle_alpha   90.00
_cell.angle_beta   90.00
_cell.angle_gamma   90.00
#
_symmetry.space_group_name_H-M   'P 1'
#
loop_
_entity.id
_entity.type
_entity.pdbx_description
1 polymer ?
#
loop_
_entity_poly.entity_id
_entity_poly.type
_entity_poly.pdbx_seq_one_letter_code
_entity_poly.pdbx_strand_id
1 'polypeptide(L)'
;MDALLRKYRIVHRVSTSYHPQTNGNAQTSTREIKQILEKMVQPNRKDWSHQLEETLWAYRTAYKTPIGMSPYRLVFGKAYHVLVEIEYHAYLVVKSCNLEMEKTCLKRKLQLQ
;
A
#
# COMPACT_ATOMS: atom_id res chain seq x y z
N MET A 1 -10.96 -2.66 -21.38
CA MET A 1 -9.62 -2.28 -20.85
C MET A 1 -8.95 -1.22 -21.72
N ASP A 2 -8.93 -1.38 -23.04
CA ASP A 2 -8.22 -0.44 -23.94
C ASP A 2 -8.70 1.01 -23.86
N ALA A 3 -10.00 1.24 -23.66
CA ALA A 3 -10.54 2.59 -23.47
C ALA A 3 -9.99 3.29 -22.21
N LEU A 4 -9.80 2.56 -21.10
CA LEU A 4 -9.22 3.09 -19.86
C LEU A 4 -7.71 3.32 -20.01
N LEU A 5 -7.00 2.38 -20.62
CA LEU A 5 -5.56 2.49 -20.85
C LEU A 5 -5.22 3.70 -21.74
N ARG A 6 -6.00 3.92 -22.81
CA ARG A 6 -5.86 5.09 -23.68
C ARG A 6 -6.17 6.40 -22.94
N LYS A 7 -7.23 6.42 -22.12
CA LYS A 7 -7.61 7.60 -21.32
C LYS A 7 -6.48 8.06 -20.39
N TYR A 8 -5.81 7.12 -19.72
CA TYR A 8 -4.71 7.42 -18.80
C TYR A 8 -3.32 7.34 -19.45
N ARG A 9 -3.25 7.16 -20.78
CA ARG A 9 -1.99 7.03 -21.54
C ARG A 9 -1.07 5.93 -20.98
N ILE A 10 -1.65 4.85 -20.48
CA ILE A 10 -0.92 3.70 -19.92
C ILE A 10 -0.58 2.74 -21.05
N VAL A 11 0.71 2.47 -21.25
CA VAL A 11 1.18 1.43 -22.16
C VAL A 11 1.14 0.09 -21.43
N HIS A 12 0.19 -0.77 -21.79
CA HIS A 12 0.09 -2.10 -21.20
C HIS A 12 1.10 -3.05 -21.84
N ARG A 13 2.06 -3.54 -21.06
CA ARG A 13 3.03 -4.57 -21.48
C ARG A 13 2.57 -5.93 -21.00
N VAL A 14 2.36 -6.86 -21.93
CA VAL A 14 1.88 -8.22 -21.63
C VAL A 14 3.02 -9.21 -21.83
N SER A 15 3.23 -10.09 -20.85
CA SER A 15 4.12 -11.25 -20.99
C SER A 15 3.39 -12.41 -21.66
N THR A 16 4.10 -13.16 -22.51
CA THR A 16 3.59 -14.41 -23.08
C THR A 16 3.37 -15.46 -22.00
N SER A 17 2.28 -16.24 -22.11
CA SER A 17 1.78 -17.17 -21.08
C SER A 17 2.80 -18.19 -20.56
N TYR A 18 3.82 -18.54 -21.36
CA TYR A 18 4.84 -19.53 -21.02
C TYR A 18 6.27 -18.97 -20.93
N HIS A 19 6.45 -17.64 -21.07
CA HIS A 19 7.78 -17.02 -21.02
C HIS A 19 7.73 -15.60 -20.42
N PRO A 20 7.53 -15.46 -19.10
CA PRO A 20 7.53 -14.18 -18.43
C PRO A 20 8.95 -13.62 -18.28
N GLN A 21 9.52 -13.13 -19.39
CA GLN A 21 10.92 -12.70 -19.48
C GLN A 21 11.23 -11.40 -18.71
N THR A 22 10.20 -10.64 -18.30
CA THR A 22 10.36 -9.23 -17.92
C THR A 22 10.00 -8.90 -16.47
N ASN A 23 9.43 -9.83 -15.67
CA ASN A 23 8.86 -9.49 -14.36
C ASN A 23 9.45 -10.24 -13.15
N GLY A 24 10.71 -10.68 -13.25
CA GLY A 24 11.39 -11.47 -12.20
C GLY A 24 11.41 -10.77 -10.83
N ASN A 25 11.70 -9.47 -10.79
CA ASN A 25 11.70 -8.71 -9.52
C ASN A 25 10.31 -8.67 -8.87
N ALA A 26 9.25 -8.47 -9.65
CA ALA A 26 7.90 -8.49 -9.11
C ALA A 26 7.51 -9.90 -8.66
N GLN A 27 7.92 -10.95 -9.35
CA GLN A 27 7.69 -12.33 -8.91
C GLN A 27 8.38 -12.62 -7.58
N THR A 28 9.65 -12.24 -7.42
CA THR A 28 10.40 -12.41 -6.16
C THR A 28 9.73 -11.63 -5.02
N SER A 29 9.40 -10.36 -5.24
CA SER A 29 8.69 -9.55 -4.22
C SER A 29 7.33 -10.13 -3.85
N THR A 30 6.57 -10.61 -4.83
CA THR A 30 5.26 -11.24 -4.62
C THR A 30 5.39 -12.53 -3.81
N ARG A 31 6.44 -13.32 -4.08
CA ARG A 31 6.73 -14.55 -3.33
C ARG A 31 7.07 -14.25 -1.88
N GLU A 32 7.91 -13.26 -1.62
CA GLU A 32 8.27 -12.84 -0.26
C GLU A 32 7.07 -12.34 0.53
N ILE A 33 6.24 -11.49 -0.07
CA ILE A 33 5.02 -10.97 0.57
C ILE A 33 4.05 -12.11 0.92
N LYS A 34 3.86 -13.07 0.00
CA LYS A 34 3.04 -14.25 0.28
C LYS A 34 3.57 -15.08 1.44
N GLN A 35 4.88 -15.32 1.50
CA GLN A 35 5.50 -16.09 2.58
C GLN A 35 5.35 -15.42 3.96
N ILE A 36 5.42 -14.08 4.02
CA ILE A 36 5.21 -13.34 5.26
C ILE A 36 3.73 -13.42 5.65
N LEU A 37 2.83 -13.19 4.70
CA LEU A 37 1.40 -13.21 4.93
C LEU A 37 0.92 -14.59 5.42
N GLU A 38 1.40 -15.67 4.80
CA GLU A 38 1.09 -17.04 5.21
C GLU A 38 1.47 -17.35 6.67
N LYS A 39 2.50 -16.68 7.20
CA LYS A 39 2.93 -16.83 8.59
C LYS A 39 2.16 -15.93 9.57
N MET A 40 1.65 -14.80 9.10
CA MET A 40 0.97 -13.81 9.94
C MET A 40 -0.54 -14.06 10.07
N VAL A 41 -1.15 -14.67 9.04
CA VAL A 41 -2.58 -14.94 9.00
C VAL A 41 -2.97 -16.06 9.94
N GLN A 42 -4.07 -15.87 10.67
CA GLN A 42 -4.59 -16.91 11.57
C GLN A 42 -5.05 -18.15 10.80
N PRO A 43 -5.10 -19.34 11.42
CA PRO A 43 -5.59 -20.56 10.77
C PRO A 43 -7.00 -20.42 10.18
N ASN A 44 -7.84 -19.56 10.77
CA ASN A 44 -9.20 -19.27 10.30
C ASN A 44 -9.24 -18.41 9.01
N ARG A 45 -8.10 -17.81 8.61
CA ARG A 45 -7.91 -16.94 7.44
C ARG A 45 -8.90 -15.78 7.31
N LYS A 46 -9.54 -15.34 8.39
CA LYS A 46 -10.51 -14.24 8.35
C LYS A 46 -9.84 -12.86 8.43
N ASP A 47 -8.60 -12.80 8.91
CA ASP A 47 -7.85 -11.57 9.16
C ASP A 47 -6.86 -11.22 8.04
N TRP A 48 -6.88 -11.94 6.91
CA TRP A 48 -5.88 -11.80 5.85
C TRP A 48 -5.79 -10.38 5.26
N SER A 49 -6.92 -9.66 5.17
CA SER A 49 -6.95 -8.30 4.62
C SER A 49 -6.24 -7.31 5.54
N HIS A 50 -6.46 -7.42 6.85
CA HIS A 50 -5.77 -6.60 7.86
C HIS A 50 -4.28 -6.97 7.93
N GLN A 51 -3.96 -8.27 7.95
CA GLN A 51 -2.57 -8.73 7.97
C GLN A 51 -1.80 -8.37 6.70
N LEU A 52 -2.49 -8.21 5.56
CA LEU A 52 -1.87 -7.78 4.32
C LEU A 52 -1.33 -6.36 4.42
N GLU A 53 -2.04 -5.43 5.06
CA GLU A 53 -1.57 -4.06 5.26
C GLU A 53 -0.30 -4.02 6.11
N GLU A 54 -0.32 -4.70 7.25
CA GLU A 54 0.84 -4.85 8.15
C GLU A 54 2.02 -5.53 7.44
N THR A 55 1.75 -6.59 6.67
CA THR A 55 2.77 -7.31 5.90
C THR A 55 3.41 -6.41 4.84
N LEU A 56 2.61 -5.63 4.12
CA LEU A 56 3.12 -4.69 3.11
C LEU A 56 3.93 -3.57 3.75
N TRP A 57 3.51 -3.07 4.92
CA TRP A 57 4.25 -2.07 5.67
C TRP A 57 5.61 -2.61 6.11
N ALA A 58 5.65 -3.76 6.77
CA ALA A 58 6.89 -4.42 7.18
C ALA A 58 7.82 -4.71 5.97
N TYR A 59 7.26 -5.17 4.86
CA TYR A 59 8.02 -5.42 3.63
C TYR A 59 8.69 -4.16 3.09
N ARG A 60 7.98 -3.02 3.09
CA ARG A 60 8.47 -1.75 2.55
C ARG A 60 9.54 -1.10 3.43
N THR A 61 9.43 -1.25 4.75
CA THR A 61 10.35 -0.62 5.71
C THR A 61 11.60 -1.47 5.94
N ALA A 62 11.51 -2.80 5.83
CA ALA A 62 12.65 -3.69 6.02
C ALA A 62 13.75 -3.50 4.97
N TYR A 63 15.00 -3.61 5.41
CA TYR A 63 16.17 -3.59 4.54
C TYR A 63 16.23 -4.86 3.69
N LYS A 64 16.47 -4.71 2.38
CA LYS A 64 16.61 -5.83 1.45
C LYS A 64 18.07 -5.94 1.02
N THR A 65 18.75 -6.98 1.50
CA THR A 65 20.16 -7.27 1.16
C THR A 65 20.43 -7.29 -0.35
N PRO A 66 19.58 -7.88 -1.22
CA PRO A 66 19.84 -7.88 -2.66
C PRO A 66 19.81 -6.48 -3.31
N ILE A 67 19.08 -5.53 -2.71
CA ILE A 67 18.92 -4.17 -3.23
C ILE A 67 19.85 -3.18 -2.49
N GLY A 68 20.37 -3.57 -1.32
CA GLY A 68 21.20 -2.71 -0.48
C GLY A 68 20.42 -1.59 0.23
N MET A 69 19.08 -1.64 0.24
CA MET A 69 18.22 -0.63 0.87
C MET A 69 16.81 -1.19 1.14
N SER A 70 15.96 -0.42 1.82
CA SER A 70 14.54 -0.74 1.93
C SER A 70 13.74 -0.27 0.70
N PRO A 71 12.65 -0.97 0.31
CA PRO A 71 11.79 -0.52 -0.77
C PRO A 71 11.24 0.89 -0.57
N TYR A 72 10.96 1.30 0.67
CA TYR A 72 10.56 2.67 1.00
C TYR A 72 11.64 3.68 0.57
N ARG A 73 12.91 3.40 0.89
CA ARG A 73 14.04 4.26 0.50
C ARG A 73 14.22 4.33 -1.01
N LEU A 74 13.93 3.26 -1.74
CA LEU A 74 13.96 3.25 -3.20
C LEU A 74 12.93 4.21 -3.81
N VAL A 75 11.74 4.32 -3.22
CA VAL A 75 10.64 5.17 -3.75
C VAL A 75 10.81 6.64 -3.33
N PHE A 76 11.15 6.89 -2.06
CA PHE A 76 11.16 8.25 -1.50
C PHE A 76 12.56 8.86 -1.38
N GLY A 77 13.62 8.10 -1.65
CA GLY A 77 15.02 8.54 -1.51
C GLY A 77 15.51 8.71 -0.06
N LYS A 78 14.64 8.51 0.94
CA LYS A 78 14.93 8.69 2.37
C LYS A 78 14.74 7.38 3.14
N ALA A 79 15.51 7.21 4.22
CA ALA A 79 15.29 6.10 5.14
C ALA A 79 13.95 6.28 5.87
N TYR A 80 13.30 5.17 6.21
CA TYR A 80 12.06 5.20 6.98
C TYR A 80 12.37 5.61 8.43
N HIS A 81 11.97 6.81 8.83
CA HIS A 81 12.08 7.27 10.22
C HIS A 81 10.77 6.96 10.94
N VAL A 82 10.75 5.84 11.65
CA VAL A 82 9.55 5.25 12.27
C VAL A 82 8.71 6.28 13.05
N LEU A 83 9.33 7.17 13.82
CA LEU A 83 8.62 8.17 14.63
C LEU A 83 7.91 9.24 13.80
N VAL A 84 8.58 9.79 12.79
CA VAL A 84 8.03 10.89 11.97
C VAL A 84 6.83 10.44 11.15
N GLU A 85 6.86 9.20 10.64
CA GLU A 85 5.76 8.66 9.85
C GLU A 85 4.55 8.30 10.73
N ILE A 86 4.76 7.82 11.96
CA ILE A 86 3.68 7.62 12.93
C ILE A 86 3.01 8.95 13.27
N GLU A 87 3.78 10.00 13.52
CA GLU A 87 3.25 11.36 13.76
C GLU A 87 2.47 11.89 12.55
N TYR A 88 3.00 11.70 11.34
CA TYR A 88 2.33 12.10 10.10
C TYR A 88 1.02 11.34 9.89
N HIS A 89 1.00 10.02 10.10
CA HIS A 89 -0.23 9.23 10.03
C HIS A 89 -1.26 9.66 11.08
N ALA A 90 -0.84 9.90 12.33
CA ALA A 90 -1.71 10.43 13.37
C ALA A 90 -2.28 11.80 12.98
N TYR A 91 -1.46 12.70 12.44
CA TYR A 91 -1.90 13.99 11.92
C TYR A 91 -2.95 13.85 10.81
N LEU A 92 -2.73 12.93 9.84
CA LEU A 92 -3.68 12.68 8.77
C LEU A 92 -5.02 12.15 9.28
N VAL A 93 -5.01 11.23 10.26
CA VAL A 93 -6.22 10.72 10.90
C VAL A 93 -6.99 11.85 11.57
N VAL A 94 -6.33 12.65 12.41
CA VAL A 94 -6.95 13.81 13.08
C VAL A 94 -7.55 14.79 12.05
N LYS A 95 -6.80 15.11 10.99
CA LYS A 95 -7.27 16.00 9.92
C LYS A 95 -8.51 15.44 9.21
N SER A 96 -8.54 14.13 8.96
CA SER A 96 -9.68 13.47 8.32
C SER A 96 -10.93 13.49 9.22
N CYS A 97 -10.77 13.20 10.51
CA CYS A 97 -11.85 13.29 11.48
C CYS A 97 -12.43 14.71 11.56
N ASN A 98 -11.56 15.73 11.59
CA ASN A 98 -11.99 17.13 11.61
C ASN A 98 -12.78 17.51 10.35
N LEU A 99 -12.34 17.07 9.16
CA LEU A 99 -13.06 17.30 7.90
C LEU A 99 -14.44 16.62 7.87
N GLU A 100 -14.56 15.42 8.45
CA GLU A 100 -15.86 14.73 8.57
C GLU A 100 -16.79 15.41 9.58
N MET A 101 -16.24 15.91 10.69
CA MET A 101 -16.98 16.70 11.68
C MET A 101 -17.56 18.00 11.07
N GLU A 102 -16.78 18.72 10.27
CA GLU A 102 -17.29 19.92 9.58
C GLU A 102 -18.41 19.59 8.59
N LYS A 103 -18.23 18.55 7.77
CA LYS A 103 -19.26 18.09 6.82
C LYS A 103 -20.55 17.69 7.54
N THR A 104 -20.45 16.98 8.66
CA THR A 104 -21.62 16.56 9.44
C THR A 104 -22.29 17.73 10.15
N CYS A 105 -21.52 18.70 10.65
CA CYS A 105 -22.04 19.95 11.21
C CYS A 105 -22.85 20.75 10.18
N LEU A 106 -22.32 20.92 8.96
CA LEU A 106 -23.01 21.61 7.87
C LEU A 106 -24.30 20.89 7.45
N LYS A 107 -24.27 19.56 7.33
CA LYS A 107 -25.47 18.76 7.03
C LYS A 107 -26.55 18.91 8.10
N ARG A 108 -26.19 18.86 9.38
CA ARG A 108 -27.13 19.06 10.49
C ARG A 108 -27.74 20.46 10.48
N LYS A 109 -26.95 21.50 10.21
CA LYS A 109 -27.47 22.86 10.08
C LYS A 109 -28.51 22.99 8.95
N LEU A 110 -28.24 22.39 7.79
CA LEU A 110 -29.16 22.38 6.65
C LEU A 110 -30.45 21.57 6.91
N GLN A 111 -30.40 20.55 7.78
CA GLN A 111 -31.58 19.76 8.16
C GLN A 111 -32.48 20.45 9.20
N LEU A 112 -31.97 21.49 9.86
CA LEU A 112 -32.69 22.26 10.89
C LEU A 112 -33.25 23.59 10.35
N GLN A 113 -33.00 23.90 9.08
CA GLN A 113 -33.64 24.99 8.32
C GLN A 113 -34.81 24.45 7.51
#